data_AF-A0A1G0LEF7-F1
#
_entry.id   AF-A0A1G0LEF7-F1
#
_cell.length_a   1.000
_cell.length_b   1.000
_cell.length_c   1.000
_cell.angle_alpha   90.00
_cell.angle_beta   90.00
_cell.angle_gamma   90.00
#
_symmetry.space_group_name_H-M   'P 1'
#
loop_
_entity.id
_entity.type
_entity.pdbx_description
1 polymer ?
#
loop_
_entity_poly.entity_id
_entity_poly.type
_entity_poly.pdbx_seq_one_letter_code
_entity_poly.pdbx_strand_id
1 'polypeptide(L)'
;QVKREASPASAVQQPALLPASAPVAPRPVEPPAATKEHHENAAHPTVHMVQKPAETKPSLFPQAAAKASTSREAVVDTKPRTPAAPEHENATKGPSVAARLTEPAPPGPVRQLAAIKPFALLAPAKPPAAEAKKLVPASLPRPEPAFGPHLKGELELEVSGKEIAANGIKVQILFRDYPKNRHQKPMTKAQSKRVKTLFPKSSRTGMNTVQSVIEAAPDGIYEFRGAPDNAATQEVSCTVTIHGTSTRPTVKRLGTRKVGPDSYIMKVLMPEGIVWEDDASFSGSIEDSDGVTKYNSETGLVWREYN
;
A
#
# COMPACT_ATOMS: atom_id res chain seq x y z
N GLN A 1 3.07 14.32 -73.37
CA GLN A 1 4.16 14.56 -72.39
C GLN A 1 3.59 15.37 -71.24
N VAL A 2 3.63 14.86 -70.01
CA VAL A 2 3.25 15.63 -68.81
C VAL A 2 4.39 15.45 -67.80
N LYS A 3 4.96 16.57 -67.36
CA LYS A 3 6.23 16.64 -66.63
C LYS A 3 5.93 16.48 -65.14
N ARG A 4 6.38 15.37 -64.53
CA ARG A 4 6.31 15.19 -63.06
C ARG A 4 7.45 15.97 -62.42
N GLU A 5 7.12 16.99 -61.63
CA GLU A 5 8.07 17.58 -60.69
C GLU A 5 8.23 16.68 -59.47
N ALA A 6 9.48 16.52 -59.01
CA ALA A 6 9.81 15.74 -57.83
C ALA A 6 10.17 16.70 -56.68
N SER A 7 9.45 16.61 -55.55
CA SER A 7 9.84 17.32 -54.33
C SER A 7 11.14 16.73 -53.75
N PRO A 8 12.09 17.57 -53.30
CA PRO A 8 13.32 17.11 -52.66
C PRO A 8 13.08 16.59 -51.24
N ALA A 9 13.92 15.64 -50.82
CA ALA A 9 13.83 14.97 -49.54
C ALA A 9 14.14 15.88 -48.33
N SER A 10 13.40 15.71 -47.24
CA SER A 10 13.75 16.30 -45.94
C SER A 10 14.96 15.60 -45.35
N ALA A 11 15.99 16.37 -44.98
CA ALA A 11 17.17 15.86 -44.29
C ALA A 11 16.82 15.42 -42.86
N VAL A 12 17.07 14.16 -42.54
CA VAL A 12 16.97 13.64 -41.17
C VAL A 12 18.21 14.09 -40.38
N GLN A 13 18.01 14.99 -39.43
CA GLN A 13 19.08 15.53 -38.60
C GLN A 13 19.34 14.56 -37.44
N GLN A 14 20.43 13.80 -37.50
CA GLN A 14 20.84 12.91 -36.41
C GLN A 14 21.30 13.72 -35.18
N PRO A 15 20.87 13.38 -33.95
CA PRO A 15 21.39 14.00 -32.74
C PRO A 15 22.85 13.57 -32.50
N ALA A 16 23.70 14.52 -32.12
CA ALA A 16 25.11 14.28 -31.89
C ALA A 16 25.36 13.34 -30.69
N LEU A 17 26.23 12.34 -30.90
CA LEU A 17 26.72 11.47 -29.83
C LEU A 17 27.65 12.26 -28.90
N LEU A 18 27.34 12.27 -27.60
CA LEU A 18 28.22 12.82 -26.57
C LEU A 18 29.45 11.92 -26.38
N PRO A 19 30.65 12.47 -26.13
CA PRO A 19 31.85 11.67 -25.90
C PRO A 19 31.76 10.88 -24.59
N ALA A 20 32.15 9.61 -24.64
CA ALA A 20 32.16 8.73 -23.47
C ALA A 20 33.14 9.23 -22.40
N SER A 21 32.67 9.35 -21.16
CA SER A 21 33.55 9.65 -20.02
C SER A 21 34.51 8.48 -19.75
N ALA A 22 35.79 8.81 -19.53
CA ALA A 22 36.82 7.82 -19.24
C ALA A 22 36.56 7.09 -17.91
N PRO A 23 36.95 5.81 -17.78
CA PRO A 23 36.79 5.05 -16.55
C PRO A 23 37.66 5.62 -15.43
N VAL A 24 37.04 6.02 -14.32
CA VAL A 24 37.75 6.44 -13.10
C VAL A 24 38.37 5.21 -12.44
N ALA A 25 39.69 5.21 -12.28
CA ALA A 25 40.41 4.13 -11.60
C ALA A 25 39.98 4.02 -10.13
N PRO A 26 39.80 2.80 -9.59
CA PRO A 26 39.48 2.60 -8.18
C PRO A 26 40.67 3.05 -7.30
N ARG A 27 40.38 3.85 -6.27
CA ARG A 27 41.40 4.23 -5.27
C ARG A 27 41.73 3.02 -4.38
N PRO A 28 42.99 2.81 -3.98
CA PRO A 28 43.35 1.83 -2.96
C PRO A 28 42.62 2.13 -1.65
N VAL A 29 42.02 1.10 -1.04
CA VAL A 29 41.45 1.19 0.31
C VAL A 29 42.58 0.95 1.31
N GLU A 30 42.85 1.95 2.12
CA GLU A 30 43.84 1.89 3.21
C GLU A 30 43.25 1.09 4.40
N PRO A 31 43.96 0.10 4.96
CA PRO A 31 43.44 -0.71 6.05
C PRO A 31 43.39 0.09 7.37
N PRO A 32 42.32 -0.04 8.18
CA PRO A 32 42.25 0.65 9.47
C PRO A 32 43.31 0.13 10.44
N ALA A 33 44.02 1.06 11.10
CA ALA A 33 45.09 0.75 12.02
C ALA A 33 44.60 -0.03 13.25
N ALA A 34 45.36 -1.06 13.64
CA ALA A 34 45.12 -1.83 14.86
C ALA A 34 45.42 -0.98 16.10
N THR A 35 44.38 -0.58 16.83
CA THR A 35 44.53 0.00 18.17
C THR A 35 44.80 -1.11 19.18
N LYS A 36 45.93 -0.99 19.90
CA LYS A 36 46.41 -2.00 20.83
C LYS A 36 45.54 -2.10 22.09
N GLU A 37 45.47 -3.32 22.62
CA GLU A 37 44.96 -3.59 23.96
C GLU A 37 45.77 -2.85 25.03
N HIS A 38 45.10 -2.47 26.11
CA HIS A 38 45.74 -2.33 27.42
C HIS A 38 44.87 -3.05 28.45
N HIS A 39 45.36 -4.18 28.94
CA HIS A 39 44.97 -4.71 30.25
C HIS A 39 45.46 -3.72 31.33
N GLU A 40 44.66 -3.46 32.38
CA GLU A 40 44.98 -4.02 33.71
C GLU A 40 43.87 -3.89 34.77
N ASN A 41 43.71 -4.99 35.51
CA ASN A 41 43.46 -5.16 36.95
C ASN A 41 42.15 -4.74 37.70
N ALA A 42 41.52 -5.81 38.22
CA ALA A 42 41.07 -6.02 39.61
C ALA A 42 40.04 -5.08 40.30
N ALA A 43 38.84 -5.61 40.54
CA ALA A 43 38.41 -6.06 41.89
C ALA A 43 37.02 -6.75 41.91
N HIS A 44 36.98 -8.03 42.27
CA HIS A 44 35.84 -8.69 42.95
C HIS A 44 36.10 -8.59 44.48
N PRO A 45 35.11 -8.71 45.41
CA PRO A 45 33.95 -9.61 45.36
C PRO A 45 32.61 -8.97 45.81
N THR A 46 31.46 -9.67 45.72
CA THR A 46 30.92 -10.47 46.84
C THR A 46 29.81 -11.38 46.35
N VAL A 47 29.84 -12.66 46.78
CA VAL A 47 28.80 -13.66 46.52
C VAL A 47 27.93 -13.80 47.77
N HIS A 48 26.62 -13.65 47.65
CA HIS A 48 25.69 -14.11 48.68
C HIS A 48 25.08 -15.46 48.28
N MET A 49 25.61 -16.53 48.86
CA MET A 49 24.90 -17.79 49.00
C MET A 49 23.73 -17.61 49.96
N VAL A 50 22.57 -18.17 49.62
CA VAL A 50 21.57 -18.61 50.60
C VAL A 50 21.28 -20.08 50.31
N GLN A 51 21.41 -20.93 51.34
CA GLN A 51 21.34 -22.38 51.22
C GLN A 51 19.93 -22.94 51.43
N LYS A 52 19.70 -24.11 50.81
CA LYS A 52 18.64 -25.09 51.08
C LYS A 52 18.82 -25.70 52.50
N PRO A 53 17.77 -26.15 53.22
CA PRO A 53 17.14 -27.49 53.08
C PRO A 53 15.59 -27.39 53.05
N ALA A 54 14.72 -28.42 53.10
CA ALA A 54 14.79 -29.90 53.03
C ALA A 54 13.58 -30.38 52.17
N GLU A 55 13.58 -31.50 51.44
CA GLU A 55 13.34 -32.90 51.86
C GLU A 55 11.96 -33.21 52.48
N THR A 56 11.02 -33.73 51.66
CA THR A 56 9.97 -34.68 52.07
C THR A 56 9.76 -35.74 50.97
N LYS A 57 9.42 -36.96 51.37
CA LYS A 57 9.48 -38.23 50.61
C LYS A 57 8.24 -38.55 49.75
N PRO A 58 8.30 -39.55 48.84
CA PRO A 58 7.28 -39.78 47.82
C PRO A 58 6.04 -40.51 48.34
N SER A 59 4.88 -40.25 47.72
CA SER A 59 3.67 -41.05 47.91
C SER A 59 3.59 -42.17 46.88
N LEU A 60 3.25 -43.37 47.36
CA LEU A 60 3.11 -44.59 46.58
C LEU A 60 1.77 -44.65 45.81
N PHE A 61 1.74 -45.55 44.83
CA PHE A 61 0.54 -46.05 44.13
C PHE A 61 -0.55 -46.55 45.11
N PRO A 62 -1.77 -46.76 44.61
CA PRO A 62 -2.11 -48.16 44.31
C PRO A 62 -2.54 -48.43 42.87
N GLN A 63 -2.17 -49.61 42.37
CA GLN A 63 -2.71 -50.21 41.16
C GLN A 63 -4.09 -50.84 41.43
N ALA A 64 -5.00 -50.72 40.47
CA ALA A 64 -6.01 -51.74 40.13
C ALA A 64 -6.40 -51.51 38.65
N ALA A 65 -5.86 -52.23 37.67
CA ALA A 65 -6.12 -53.63 37.32
C ALA A 65 -7.52 -53.89 36.73
N ALA A 66 -7.63 -53.87 35.39
CA ALA A 66 -8.21 -54.98 34.60
C ALA A 66 -8.17 -54.72 33.07
N LYS A 67 -7.53 -55.65 32.34
CA LYS A 67 -8.04 -56.41 31.15
C LYS A 67 -8.80 -55.64 30.04
N ALA A 68 -8.56 -55.83 28.73
CA ALA A 68 -7.81 -56.89 28.06
C ALA A 68 -7.25 -56.46 26.69
N SER A 69 -6.13 -57.12 26.36
CA SER A 69 -5.69 -57.57 25.04
C SER A 69 -6.77 -57.81 23.98
N THR A 70 -6.46 -57.43 22.74
CA THR A 70 -6.51 -58.34 21.58
C THR A 70 -5.58 -57.81 20.49
N SER A 71 -4.42 -58.46 20.35
CA SER A 71 -3.61 -58.35 19.15
C SER A 71 -4.27 -59.14 18.02
N ARG A 72 -4.25 -58.64 16.78
CA ARG A 72 -4.49 -59.51 15.61
C ARG A 72 -3.70 -59.05 14.39
N GLU A 73 -2.56 -59.70 14.17
CA GLU A 73 -1.95 -59.80 12.84
C GLU A 73 -2.80 -60.71 11.94
N ALA A 74 -3.00 -60.27 10.70
CA ALA A 74 -3.22 -61.08 9.50
C ALA A 74 -2.90 -60.14 8.31
N VAL A 75 -1.72 -60.25 7.72
CA VAL A 75 -1.45 -61.08 6.53
C VAL A 75 -2.20 -60.59 5.28
N VAL A 76 -1.44 -59.87 4.45
CA VAL A 76 -1.36 -59.97 2.98
C VAL A 76 -2.62 -60.35 2.20
N ASP A 77 -3.09 -59.44 1.32
CA ASP A 77 -3.33 -59.83 -0.07
C ASP A 77 -2.99 -58.70 -1.05
N THR A 78 -2.47 -59.08 -2.20
CA THR A 78 -2.01 -58.23 -3.30
C THR A 78 -2.99 -58.23 -4.45
N LYS A 79 -3.49 -57.06 -4.88
CA LYS A 79 -3.97 -56.92 -6.26
C LYS A 79 -3.90 -55.48 -6.80
N PRO A 80 -3.22 -55.24 -7.94
CA PRO A 80 -3.30 -53.96 -8.63
C PRO A 80 -4.66 -53.82 -9.33
N ARG A 81 -5.30 -52.65 -9.21
CA ARG A 81 -6.54 -52.33 -9.93
C ARG A 81 -6.24 -51.30 -11.02
N THR A 82 -6.43 -51.72 -12.27
CA THR A 82 -6.30 -50.94 -13.50
C THR A 82 -7.16 -49.66 -13.48
N PRO A 83 -6.74 -48.56 -14.13
CA PRO A 83 -7.52 -47.33 -14.17
C PRO A 83 -8.79 -47.52 -15.02
N ALA A 84 -9.92 -46.99 -14.55
CA ALA A 84 -11.11 -46.81 -15.37
C ALA A 84 -11.15 -45.38 -15.91
N ALA A 85 -11.38 -45.23 -17.21
CA ALA A 85 -11.65 -43.94 -17.83
C ALA A 85 -13.02 -43.39 -17.42
N PRO A 86 -13.23 -42.09 -17.60
CA PRO A 86 -14.53 -41.59 -18.05
C PRO A 86 -14.39 -40.92 -19.42
N GLU A 87 -14.83 -41.62 -20.47
CA GLU A 87 -15.38 -40.94 -21.63
C GLU A 87 -16.65 -40.20 -21.20
N HIS A 88 -16.76 -38.92 -21.54
CA HIS A 88 -18.05 -38.27 -21.72
C HIS A 88 -17.95 -37.28 -22.86
N GLU A 89 -17.98 -37.84 -24.07
CA GLU A 89 -18.50 -37.13 -25.24
C GLU A 89 -19.94 -36.72 -24.93
N ASN A 90 -20.26 -35.42 -25.07
CA ASN A 90 -21.65 -35.03 -25.23
C ASN A 90 -21.76 -33.83 -26.15
N ALA A 91 -22.42 -34.05 -27.27
CA ALA A 91 -22.43 -33.13 -28.40
C ALA A 91 -23.81 -32.47 -28.55
N THR A 92 -23.78 -31.17 -28.87
CA THR A 92 -24.63 -30.58 -29.91
C THR A 92 -26.08 -30.15 -29.59
N LYS A 93 -26.41 -28.96 -30.12
CA LYS A 93 -27.73 -28.31 -30.41
C LYS A 93 -28.52 -27.65 -29.27
N GLY A 94 -28.82 -26.37 -29.49
CA GLY A 94 -29.89 -25.61 -28.81
C GLY A 94 -31.23 -25.69 -29.55
N PRO A 95 -32.21 -24.86 -29.17
CA PRO A 95 -32.56 -23.69 -29.98
C PRO A 95 -32.63 -22.40 -29.12
N SER A 96 -32.20 -21.23 -29.60
CA SER A 96 -32.90 -20.35 -30.55
C SER A 96 -34.32 -19.96 -30.13
N VAL A 97 -34.45 -18.82 -29.45
CA VAL A 97 -35.67 -17.99 -29.43
C VAL A 97 -35.24 -16.55 -29.67
N ALA A 98 -35.94 -15.87 -30.58
CA ALA A 98 -35.60 -14.54 -31.08
C ALA A 98 -36.46 -13.42 -30.46
N ALA A 99 -36.08 -12.18 -30.79
CA ALA A 99 -36.81 -10.92 -30.59
C ALA A 99 -36.90 -10.40 -29.13
N ARG A 100 -36.60 -9.13 -28.85
CA ARG A 100 -37.03 -7.95 -29.62
C ARG A 100 -35.98 -6.82 -29.67
N LEU A 101 -35.90 -6.16 -30.83
CA LEU A 101 -35.49 -4.77 -30.92
C LEU A 101 -36.61 -3.88 -30.36
N THR A 102 -36.25 -2.85 -29.59
CA THR A 102 -36.96 -1.57 -29.59
C THR A 102 -35.97 -0.44 -29.32
N GLU A 103 -35.76 0.42 -30.32
CA GLU A 103 -35.02 1.68 -30.27
C GLU A 103 -35.82 2.71 -31.11
N PRO A 104 -35.44 4.00 -31.15
CA PRO A 104 -35.75 5.06 -30.19
C PRO A 104 -36.83 6.04 -30.71
N ALA A 105 -37.18 7.07 -29.92
CA ALA A 105 -37.54 8.46 -30.30
C ALA A 105 -38.47 9.12 -29.24
N PRO A 106 -38.71 10.45 -29.26
CA PRO A 106 -37.75 11.58 -29.31
C PRO A 106 -38.07 12.62 -28.17
N PRO A 107 -37.43 13.80 -28.06
CA PRO A 107 -37.51 14.63 -26.85
C PRO A 107 -38.75 15.56 -26.80
N GLY A 108 -39.19 15.88 -25.57
CA GLY A 108 -40.24 16.87 -25.27
C GLY A 108 -39.72 18.07 -24.45
N PRO A 109 -40.42 19.24 -24.45
CA PRO A 109 -39.69 20.51 -24.38
C PRO A 109 -40.17 21.51 -23.29
N VAL A 110 -39.41 22.60 -23.15
CA VAL A 110 -39.74 23.91 -22.53
C VAL A 110 -40.14 23.96 -21.04
N ARG A 111 -39.27 24.58 -20.22
CA ARG A 111 -39.57 25.61 -19.17
C ARG A 111 -38.27 25.90 -18.38
N GLN A 112 -37.94 27.12 -17.95
CA GLN A 112 -38.53 28.44 -18.22
C GLN A 112 -37.46 29.50 -17.91
N LEU A 113 -37.37 30.60 -18.69
CA LEU A 113 -36.52 31.73 -18.29
C LEU A 113 -37.15 32.47 -17.11
N ALA A 114 -36.34 32.72 -16.07
CA ALA A 114 -36.48 33.87 -15.18
C ALA A 114 -35.07 34.51 -15.11
N ALA A 115 -34.77 35.58 -15.85
CA ALA A 115 -35.31 36.94 -15.77
C ALA A 115 -34.70 37.76 -14.62
N ILE A 116 -33.79 38.66 -15.03
CA ILE A 116 -33.58 40.02 -14.50
C ILE A 116 -32.91 40.14 -13.12
N LYS A 117 -31.66 40.64 -13.14
CA LYS A 117 -31.31 41.97 -12.57
C LYS A 117 -29.96 42.46 -13.11
N PRO A 118 -29.93 43.36 -14.11
CA PRO A 118 -28.78 44.24 -14.31
C PRO A 118 -28.84 45.37 -13.28
N PHE A 119 -27.74 45.67 -12.60
CA PHE A 119 -27.58 46.96 -11.94
C PHE A 119 -26.47 47.76 -12.62
N ALA A 120 -26.71 49.06 -12.78
CA ALA A 120 -26.07 49.86 -13.80
C ALA A 120 -24.63 50.30 -13.44
N LEU A 121 -23.84 50.50 -14.50
CA LEU A 121 -22.68 51.38 -14.47
C LEU A 121 -23.08 52.78 -14.01
N LEU A 122 -22.29 53.35 -13.09
CA LEU A 122 -22.06 54.79 -13.03
C LEU A 122 -20.55 55.01 -12.96
N ALA A 123 -20.06 55.86 -13.86
CA ALA A 123 -18.65 56.07 -14.13
C ALA A 123 -18.13 57.34 -13.39
N PRO A 124 -17.02 58.00 -13.77
CA PRO A 124 -15.95 58.25 -12.80
C PRO A 124 -15.88 59.71 -12.31
N ALA A 125 -15.29 59.92 -11.14
CA ALA A 125 -14.84 61.23 -10.67
C ALA A 125 -13.38 61.18 -10.21
N LYS A 126 -12.54 62.02 -10.82
CA LYS A 126 -11.14 62.30 -10.43
C LYS A 126 -11.11 63.60 -9.58
N PRO A 127 -9.97 64.07 -9.03
CA PRO A 127 -9.80 64.21 -7.59
C PRO A 127 -9.68 65.68 -7.13
N PRO A 128 -9.55 65.91 -5.82
CA PRO A 128 -8.70 66.98 -5.31
C PRO A 128 -7.48 66.41 -4.55
N ALA A 129 -6.33 67.06 -4.72
CA ALA A 129 -5.10 66.73 -4.01
C ALA A 129 -5.00 67.48 -2.69
N ALA A 130 -4.59 66.81 -1.61
CA ALA A 130 -3.88 67.42 -0.49
C ALA A 130 -3.17 66.37 0.38
N GLU A 131 -1.99 66.76 0.86
CA GLU A 131 -1.23 66.24 2.01
C GLU A 131 -0.89 64.74 2.10
N ALA A 132 0.40 64.48 1.88
CA ALA A 132 1.07 63.25 2.29
C ALA A 132 1.07 63.09 3.82
N LYS A 133 0.44 62.01 4.31
CA LYS A 133 0.87 61.35 5.54
C LYS A 133 1.41 59.98 5.20
N LYS A 134 2.68 59.77 5.53
CA LYS A 134 3.46 58.55 5.27
C LYS A 134 3.03 57.43 6.21
N LEU A 135 1.78 56.98 6.07
CA LEU A 135 1.27 55.79 6.74
C LEU A 135 1.93 54.57 6.09
N VAL A 136 2.77 53.90 6.89
CA VAL A 136 3.23 52.54 6.58
C VAL A 136 1.98 51.70 6.30
N PRO A 137 1.86 51.04 5.14
CA PRO A 137 0.72 50.18 4.88
C PRO A 137 0.73 49.07 5.93
N ALA A 138 -0.23 49.10 6.84
CA ALA A 138 -0.46 48.01 7.77
C ALA A 138 -0.65 46.75 6.93
N SER A 139 0.32 45.83 7.02
CA SER A 139 0.29 44.60 6.26
C SER A 139 -1.00 43.87 6.59
N LEU A 140 -1.91 43.76 5.61
CA LEU A 140 -3.09 42.92 5.71
C LEU A 140 -2.66 41.58 6.31
N PRO A 141 -3.33 41.07 7.36
CA PRO A 141 -3.00 39.77 7.91
C PRO A 141 -3.13 38.77 6.76
N ARG A 142 -1.98 38.26 6.32
CA ARG A 142 -1.90 37.26 5.25
C ARG A 142 -2.81 36.12 5.73
N PRO A 143 -3.83 35.71 4.97
CA PRO A 143 -4.69 34.63 5.41
C PRO A 143 -3.79 33.41 5.61
N GLU A 144 -3.59 33.01 6.86
CA GLU A 144 -2.91 31.76 7.14
C GLU A 144 -3.72 30.67 6.44
N PRO A 145 -3.09 29.80 5.64
CA PRO A 145 -3.80 28.69 5.04
C PRO A 145 -4.42 27.87 6.17
N ALA A 146 -5.74 27.86 6.24
CA ALA A 146 -6.49 27.17 7.29
C ALA A 146 -6.26 25.67 7.16
N PHE A 147 -5.23 25.18 7.86
CA PHE A 147 -4.92 23.76 7.93
C PHE A 147 -6.06 23.05 8.65
N GLY A 148 -6.51 21.94 8.08
CA GLY A 148 -7.58 21.15 8.66
C GLY A 148 -7.14 20.53 9.99
N PRO A 149 -8.09 20.19 10.89
CA PRO A 149 -7.76 19.42 12.07
C PRO A 149 -7.12 18.08 11.66
N HIS A 150 -6.14 17.63 12.45
CA HIS A 150 -5.61 16.28 12.32
C HIS A 150 -6.75 15.29 12.54
N LEU A 151 -7.03 14.49 11.52
CA LEU A 151 -8.00 13.40 11.60
C LEU A 151 -7.39 12.27 12.42
N LYS A 152 -8.23 11.49 13.09
CA LYS A 152 -7.81 10.33 13.90
C LYS A 152 -8.56 9.08 13.47
N GLY A 153 -7.87 7.94 13.39
CA GLY A 153 -8.50 6.66 13.06
C GLY A 153 -7.61 5.47 13.34
N GLU A 154 -8.09 4.27 12.99
CA GLU A 154 -7.30 3.04 13.09
C GLU A 154 -6.15 2.98 12.08
N LEU A 155 -6.30 3.62 10.92
CA LEU A 155 -5.26 3.65 9.89
C LEU A 155 -5.15 5.03 9.25
N GLU A 156 -3.98 5.64 9.37
CA GLU A 156 -3.70 7.00 8.88
C GLU A 156 -2.53 6.99 7.89
N LEU A 157 -2.74 7.51 6.68
CA LEU A 157 -1.69 7.77 5.69
C LEU A 157 -1.41 9.28 5.63
N GLU A 158 -0.17 9.68 5.84
CA GLU A 158 0.33 11.02 5.52
C GLU A 158 1.20 10.96 4.25
N VAL A 159 0.83 11.76 3.24
CA VAL A 159 1.58 11.95 1.99
C VAL A 159 2.08 13.39 1.93
N SER A 160 3.39 13.57 1.79
CA SER A 160 4.04 14.89 1.76
C SER A 160 4.97 15.04 0.55
N GLY A 161 4.96 16.21 -0.10
CA GLY A 161 5.74 16.41 -1.33
C GLY A 161 5.61 17.81 -1.91
N LYS A 162 6.67 18.29 -2.58
CA LYS A 162 6.80 19.71 -2.99
C LYS A 162 5.70 20.19 -3.94
N GLU A 163 5.12 19.30 -4.74
CA GLU A 163 4.14 19.64 -5.80
C GLU A 163 2.69 19.27 -5.45
N ILE A 164 2.44 18.58 -4.34
CA ILE A 164 1.10 18.17 -3.89
C ILE A 164 0.17 19.38 -3.75
N ALA A 165 0.73 20.53 -3.38
CA ALA A 165 0.01 21.79 -3.20
C ALA A 165 -0.74 22.29 -4.44
N ALA A 166 -0.21 22.02 -5.64
CA ALA A 166 -0.72 22.52 -6.91
C ALA A 166 -1.57 21.49 -7.68
N ASN A 167 -1.25 20.21 -7.50
CA ASN A 167 -1.68 19.13 -8.39
C ASN A 167 -2.45 17.99 -7.68
N GLY A 168 -3.00 18.26 -6.48
CA GLY A 168 -4.00 17.43 -5.80
C GLY A 168 -3.76 15.91 -5.89
N ILE A 169 -2.88 15.35 -5.06
CA ILE A 169 -2.80 13.88 -4.99
C ILE A 169 -4.02 13.36 -4.23
N LYS A 170 -4.92 12.71 -4.95
CA LYS A 170 -6.04 11.98 -4.37
C LYS A 170 -5.58 10.59 -3.96
N VAL A 171 -5.77 10.25 -2.69
CA VAL A 171 -5.55 8.88 -2.20
C VAL A 171 -6.82 8.06 -2.45
N GLN A 172 -6.69 6.97 -3.19
CA GLN A 172 -7.70 5.93 -3.29
C GLN A 172 -7.26 4.74 -2.43
N ILE A 173 -8.20 4.14 -1.71
CA ILE A 173 -7.93 2.94 -0.91
C ILE A 173 -8.72 1.78 -1.50
N LEU A 174 -8.06 0.66 -1.69
CA LEU A 174 -8.66 -0.59 -2.11
C LEU A 174 -8.56 -1.57 -0.94
N PHE A 175 -9.66 -2.23 -0.60
CA PHE A 175 -9.77 -3.18 0.50
C PHE A 175 -10.09 -4.57 -0.02
N ARG A 176 -9.43 -5.58 0.55
CA ARG A 176 -9.63 -7.01 0.25
C ARG A 176 -9.81 -7.76 1.56
N ASP A 177 -10.88 -8.55 1.68
CA ASP A 177 -11.11 -9.40 2.85
C ASP A 177 -10.00 -10.45 2.96
N TYR A 178 -9.22 -10.43 4.05
CA TYR A 178 -8.15 -11.41 4.27
C TYR A 178 -8.64 -12.53 5.21
N PRO A 179 -8.85 -13.76 4.72
CA PRO A 179 -9.47 -14.81 5.52
C PRO A 179 -8.49 -15.39 6.54
N LYS A 180 -8.67 -15.04 7.82
CA LYS A 180 -8.00 -15.66 8.97
C LYS A 180 -8.49 -17.10 9.19
N ASN A 181 -8.12 -17.99 8.28
CA ASN A 181 -8.43 -19.41 8.37
C ASN A 181 -7.57 -20.07 9.45
N ARG A 182 -8.19 -20.90 10.30
CA ARG A 182 -7.51 -21.71 11.33
C ARG A 182 -6.36 -22.59 10.78
N HIS A 183 -6.38 -22.89 9.49
CA HIS A 183 -5.37 -23.68 8.78
C HIS A 183 -4.32 -22.84 8.05
N GLN A 184 -4.21 -21.53 8.32
CA GLN A 184 -3.24 -20.60 7.70
C GLN A 184 -3.20 -20.65 6.16
N LYS A 185 -4.34 -21.02 5.55
CA LYS A 185 -4.43 -21.21 4.11
C LYS A 185 -4.30 -19.85 3.40
N PRO A 186 -3.32 -19.66 2.50
CA PRO A 186 -3.17 -18.40 1.77
C PRO A 186 -4.43 -18.09 0.96
N MET A 187 -4.70 -16.79 0.80
CA MET A 187 -5.79 -16.29 -0.02
C MET A 187 -5.72 -16.87 -1.44
N THR A 188 -6.87 -17.25 -2.02
CA THR A 188 -6.95 -17.80 -3.38
C THR A 188 -7.01 -16.70 -4.45
N LYS A 189 -6.65 -17.02 -5.70
CA LYS A 189 -6.71 -16.10 -6.87
C LYS A 189 -8.12 -15.55 -7.17
N ALA A 190 -9.17 -16.22 -6.68
CA ALA A 190 -10.55 -15.76 -6.76
C ALA A 190 -10.93 -14.78 -5.62
N GLN A 191 -10.26 -14.87 -4.47
CA GLN A 191 -10.44 -13.96 -3.34
C GLN A 191 -9.59 -12.69 -3.53
N SER A 192 -8.36 -12.79 -4.05
CA SER A 192 -7.51 -11.62 -4.32
C SER A 192 -8.15 -10.60 -5.28
N LYS A 193 -9.02 -11.08 -6.18
CA LYS A 193 -9.81 -10.26 -7.12
C LYS A 193 -11.05 -9.59 -6.49
N ARG A 194 -11.42 -9.93 -5.25
CA ARG A 194 -12.58 -9.33 -4.55
C ARG A 194 -12.18 -8.03 -3.88
N VAL A 195 -12.01 -7.01 -4.70
CA VAL A 195 -11.58 -5.67 -4.26
C VAL A 195 -12.79 -4.77 -4.04
N LYS A 196 -12.84 -4.08 -2.90
CA LYS A 196 -13.81 -3.04 -2.56
C LYS A 196 -13.09 -1.69 -2.53
N THR A 197 -13.59 -0.67 -3.23
CA THR A 197 -13.02 0.69 -3.10
C THR A 197 -13.53 1.35 -1.83
N LEU A 198 -12.62 1.88 -1.02
CA LEU A 198 -12.92 2.70 0.16
C LEU A 198 -12.57 4.16 -0.12
N PHE A 199 -13.37 5.05 0.46
CA PHE A 199 -13.14 6.50 0.41
C PHE A 199 -12.69 6.97 1.79
N PRO A 200 -11.37 7.21 2.01
CA PRO A 200 -10.89 7.73 3.29
C PRO A 200 -11.43 9.14 3.55
N LYS A 201 -11.45 9.52 4.83
CA LYS A 201 -11.56 10.94 5.20
C LYS A 201 -10.19 11.58 4.96
N SER A 202 -10.10 12.46 3.97
CA SER A 202 -8.87 13.18 3.65
C SER A 202 -8.93 14.63 4.14
N SER A 203 -7.84 15.12 4.73
CA SER A 203 -7.66 16.51 5.14
C SER A 203 -6.30 17.05 4.68
N ARG A 204 -6.20 18.38 4.55
CA ARG A 204 -4.95 19.07 4.23
C ARG A 204 -4.34 19.63 5.52
N THR A 205 -3.36 18.91 6.03
CA THR A 205 -2.66 19.22 7.30
C THR A 205 -1.55 20.25 7.11
N GLY A 206 -0.99 20.36 5.90
CA GLY A 206 0.07 21.31 5.56
C GLY A 206 -0.04 21.82 4.13
N MET A 207 0.78 22.81 3.76
CA MET A 207 0.78 23.31 2.38
C MET A 207 1.05 22.18 1.39
N ASN A 208 1.99 21.30 1.74
CA ASN A 208 2.51 20.22 0.90
C ASN A 208 2.17 18.83 1.45
N THR A 209 1.15 18.72 2.32
CA THR A 209 0.84 17.50 3.08
C THR A 209 -0.65 17.21 3.08
N VAL A 210 -1.02 15.99 2.71
CA VAL A 210 -2.38 15.44 2.76
C VAL A 210 -2.39 14.24 3.72
N GLN A 211 -3.29 14.28 4.70
CA GLN A 211 -3.61 13.15 5.57
C GLN A 211 -4.85 12.44 5.02
N SER A 212 -4.87 11.11 5.03
CA SER A 212 -6.02 10.29 4.66
C SER A 212 -6.23 9.20 5.69
N VAL A 213 -7.43 9.14 6.27
CA VAL A 213 -7.72 8.35 7.47
C VAL A 213 -8.90 7.40 7.24
N ILE A 214 -8.74 6.19 7.75
CA ILE A 214 -9.81 5.20 7.95
C ILE A 214 -10.09 5.15 9.45
N GLU A 215 -11.32 5.47 9.85
CA GLU A 215 -11.69 5.54 11.28
C GLU A 215 -11.77 4.14 11.92
N ALA A 216 -12.35 3.17 11.22
CA ALA A 216 -12.39 1.76 11.61
C ALA A 216 -11.94 0.90 10.42
N ALA A 217 -10.92 0.06 10.62
CA ALA A 217 -10.22 -0.73 9.63
C ALA A 217 -10.45 -2.23 9.90
N PRO A 218 -11.58 -2.83 9.43
CA PRO A 218 -11.81 -4.27 9.57
C PRO A 218 -10.68 -5.14 9.00
N ASP A 219 -10.52 -6.34 9.57
CA ASP A 219 -9.54 -7.35 9.17
C ASP A 219 -9.45 -7.55 7.65
N GLY A 220 -8.27 -7.30 7.08
CA GLY A 220 -8.07 -7.35 5.63
C GLY A 220 -6.83 -6.63 5.14
N ILE A 221 -6.63 -6.67 3.82
CA ILE A 221 -5.54 -5.98 3.13
C ILE A 221 -6.05 -4.65 2.59
N TYR A 222 -5.33 -3.58 2.92
CA TYR A 222 -5.54 -2.21 2.47
C TYR A 222 -4.44 -1.82 1.49
N GLU A 223 -4.78 -1.64 0.22
CA GLU A 223 -3.87 -1.12 -0.81
C GLU A 223 -4.12 0.37 -0.98
N PHE A 224 -3.13 1.19 -0.65
CA PHE A 224 -3.18 2.62 -0.90
C PHE A 224 -2.65 2.88 -2.31
N ARG A 225 -3.45 3.58 -3.12
CA ARG A 225 -3.05 4.07 -4.44
C ARG A 225 -3.10 5.58 -4.48
N GLY A 226 -2.15 6.17 -5.19
CA GLY A 226 -2.23 7.57 -5.55
C GLY A 226 -2.87 7.71 -6.93
N ALA A 227 -3.87 8.58 -7.02
CA ALA A 227 -4.37 9.13 -8.27
C ALA A 227 -4.01 10.63 -8.26
N PRO A 228 -2.92 11.05 -8.92
CA PRO A 228 -2.65 12.48 -9.08
C PRO A 228 -3.71 13.07 -10.02
N ASP A 229 -4.29 14.22 -9.68
CA ASP A 229 -5.30 14.88 -10.52
C ASP A 229 -4.73 15.25 -11.92
N ASN A 230 -3.41 15.49 -11.99
CA ASN A 230 -2.66 15.62 -13.23
C ASN A 230 -1.89 14.32 -13.53
N ALA A 231 -1.91 13.85 -14.78
CA ALA A 231 -1.31 12.57 -15.21
C ALA A 231 0.24 12.47 -15.09
N ALA A 232 0.90 13.44 -14.44
CA ALA A 232 2.32 13.42 -14.16
C ALA A 232 2.63 12.62 -12.88
N THR A 233 3.66 11.78 -12.95
CA THR A 233 4.21 11.07 -11.78
C THR A 233 4.96 12.06 -10.88
N GLN A 234 4.53 12.17 -9.63
CA GLN A 234 5.13 13.04 -8.61
C GLN A 234 5.98 12.22 -7.63
N GLU A 235 7.01 12.85 -7.06
CA GLU A 235 7.85 12.23 -6.04
C GLU A 235 7.43 12.72 -4.63
N VAL A 236 7.04 11.78 -3.76
CA VAL A 236 6.41 12.07 -2.46
C VAL A 236 6.94 11.17 -1.35
N SER A 237 7.02 11.71 -0.13
CA SER A 237 7.34 10.97 1.09
C SER A 237 6.05 10.49 1.75
N CYS A 238 5.99 9.19 2.08
CA CYS A 238 4.81 8.55 2.65
C CYS A 238 5.10 7.98 4.05
N THR A 239 4.24 8.31 5.01
CA THR A 239 4.25 7.73 6.37
C THR A 239 2.88 7.15 6.66
N VAL A 240 2.81 5.94 7.20
CA VAL A 240 1.59 5.35 7.75
C VAL A 240 1.69 5.25 9.27
N THR A 241 0.61 5.62 9.95
CA THR A 241 0.41 5.38 11.37
C THR A 241 -0.74 4.39 11.53
N ILE A 242 -0.48 3.31 12.28
CA ILE A 242 -1.42 2.23 12.52
C ILE A 242 -1.76 2.23 14.00
N HIS A 243 -3.04 2.36 14.31
CA HIS A 243 -3.59 2.32 15.66
C HIS A 243 -4.35 0.99 15.86
N GLY A 244 -4.57 0.59 17.12
CA GLY A 244 -5.34 -0.62 17.47
C GLY A 244 -4.54 -1.92 17.51
N THR A 245 -3.40 -2.03 16.83
CA THR A 245 -2.52 -3.22 16.89
C THR A 245 -1.89 -3.44 18.28
N SER A 246 -1.63 -2.35 19.00
CA SER A 246 -1.02 -2.35 20.33
C SER A 246 -1.42 -1.10 21.13
N THR A 247 -1.02 -1.03 22.40
CA THR A 247 -1.19 0.17 23.24
C THR A 247 -0.45 1.41 22.73
N ARG A 248 0.46 1.28 21.76
CA ARG A 248 1.15 2.39 21.09
C ARG A 248 0.91 2.34 19.58
N PRO A 249 0.70 3.49 18.91
CA PRO A 249 0.61 3.52 17.46
C PRO A 249 1.92 3.05 16.81
N THR A 250 1.82 2.22 15.78
CA THR A 250 2.96 1.80 14.97
C THR A 250 3.13 2.77 13.80
N VAL A 251 4.24 3.50 13.75
CA VAL A 251 4.56 4.43 12.66
C VAL A 251 5.57 3.76 11.72
N LYS A 252 5.21 3.62 10.44
CA LYS A 252 6.10 3.11 9.38
C LYS A 252 6.33 4.21 8.34
N ARG A 253 7.60 4.56 8.11
CA ARG A 253 8.02 5.52 7.08
C ARG A 253 8.46 4.75 5.84
N LEU A 254 7.82 4.96 4.70
CA LEU A 254 8.15 4.23 3.46
C LEU A 254 9.18 4.93 2.58
N GLY A 255 9.75 6.02 3.10
CA GLY A 255 10.63 6.91 2.37
C GLY A 255 9.92 7.58 1.19
N THR A 256 10.72 7.91 0.19
CA THR A 256 10.28 8.60 -1.01
C THR A 256 9.79 7.60 -2.06
N ARG A 257 8.61 7.84 -2.64
CA ARG A 257 7.94 7.02 -3.64
C ARG A 257 7.51 7.86 -4.83
N LYS A 258 7.53 7.27 -6.02
CA LYS A 258 6.99 7.87 -7.25
C LYS A 258 5.52 7.50 -7.37
N VAL A 259 4.65 8.50 -7.28
CA VAL A 259 3.20 8.37 -7.32
C VAL A 259 2.67 8.95 -8.63
N GLY A 260 2.25 8.07 -9.52
CA GLY A 260 1.57 8.38 -10.79
C GLY A 260 0.17 7.75 -10.85
N PRO A 261 -0.55 7.86 -11.98
CA PRO A 261 -1.83 7.18 -12.19
C PRO A 261 -1.71 5.67 -11.90
N ASP A 262 -2.66 5.11 -11.14
CA ASP A 262 -2.71 3.71 -10.69
C ASP A 262 -1.47 3.18 -9.92
N SER A 263 -0.56 4.05 -9.50
CA SER A 263 0.59 3.65 -8.70
C SER A 263 0.18 3.20 -7.29
N TYR A 264 0.75 2.08 -6.85
CA TYR A 264 0.66 1.64 -5.46
C TYR A 264 1.61 2.48 -4.59
N ILE A 265 1.07 3.02 -3.51
CA ILE A 265 1.84 3.68 -2.45
C ILE A 265 2.36 2.63 -1.48
N MET A 266 1.46 1.76 -0.99
CA MET A 266 1.76 0.68 -0.05
C MET A 266 0.62 -0.34 0.03
N LYS A 267 0.89 -1.51 0.63
CA LYS A 267 -0.15 -2.42 1.11
C LYS A 267 0.03 -2.71 2.60
N VAL A 268 -1.06 -2.71 3.36
CA VAL A 268 -1.08 -2.96 4.81
C VAL A 268 -2.07 -4.07 5.13
N LEU A 269 -1.65 -5.07 5.90
CA LEU A 269 -2.52 -6.09 6.48
C LEU A 269 -2.95 -5.65 7.89
N MET A 270 -4.25 -5.50 8.09
CA MET A 270 -4.87 -5.22 9.38
C MET A 270 -5.57 -6.47 9.93
N PRO A 271 -5.64 -6.63 11.27
CA PRO A 271 -5.16 -5.74 12.34
C PRO A 271 -3.70 -5.99 12.75
N GLU A 272 -2.94 -6.83 12.06
CA GLU A 272 -1.54 -7.13 12.42
C GLU A 272 -0.59 -5.94 12.19
N GLY A 273 -0.98 -4.96 11.37
CA GLY A 273 -0.20 -3.76 11.08
C GLY A 273 1.04 -4.00 10.20
N ILE A 274 1.03 -5.10 9.45
CA ILE A 274 2.17 -5.56 8.65
C ILE A 274 2.11 -4.89 7.27
N VAL A 275 3.21 -4.28 6.86
CA VAL A 275 3.34 -3.58 5.57
C VAL A 275 3.99 -4.53 4.58
N TRP A 276 3.42 -4.69 3.38
CA TRP A 276 3.95 -5.60 2.36
C TRP A 276 5.36 -5.22 1.92
N GLU A 277 5.64 -3.93 1.81
CA GLU A 277 6.93 -3.36 1.43
C GLU A 277 7.99 -3.43 2.54
N ASP A 278 7.64 -3.89 3.75
CA ASP A 278 8.57 -4.05 4.87
C ASP A 278 9.03 -5.50 5.01
N ASP A 279 10.12 -5.84 4.31
CA ASP A 279 10.69 -7.18 4.30
C ASP A 279 11.09 -7.68 5.70
N ALA A 280 11.38 -6.79 6.66
CA ALA A 280 11.67 -7.16 8.04
C ALA A 280 10.46 -7.72 8.81
N SER A 281 9.24 -7.56 8.30
CA SER A 281 8.03 -8.18 8.86
C SER A 281 7.85 -9.65 8.41
N PHE A 282 8.68 -10.14 7.48
CA PHE A 282 8.59 -11.48 6.89
C PHE A 282 9.88 -12.29 7.12
N SER A 283 9.73 -13.60 7.28
CA SER A 283 10.86 -14.52 7.42
C SER A 283 11.38 -15.00 6.07
N GLY A 284 10.57 -14.88 5.01
CA GLY A 284 10.97 -15.20 3.65
C GLY A 284 9.88 -14.92 2.62
N SER A 285 10.25 -15.09 1.35
CA SER A 285 9.37 -14.97 0.20
C SER A 285 9.56 -16.14 -0.78
N ILE A 286 8.49 -16.50 -1.49
CA ILE A 286 8.46 -17.47 -2.57
C ILE A 286 7.82 -16.76 -3.76
N GLU A 287 8.51 -16.74 -4.90
CA GLU A 287 8.01 -16.17 -6.14
C GLU A 287 7.59 -17.31 -7.09
N ASP A 288 6.28 -17.39 -7.37
CA ASP A 288 5.70 -18.29 -8.35
C ASP A 288 5.38 -17.52 -9.65
N SER A 289 5.17 -18.23 -10.76
CA SER A 289 4.62 -17.63 -12.00
C SER A 289 3.26 -16.93 -11.80
N ASP A 290 2.48 -17.36 -10.80
CA ASP A 290 1.19 -16.78 -10.42
C ASP A 290 1.30 -15.55 -9.49
N GLY A 291 2.48 -15.23 -8.94
CA GLY A 291 2.70 -14.12 -8.01
C GLY A 291 3.58 -14.46 -6.81
N VAL A 292 3.72 -13.50 -5.90
CA VAL A 292 4.65 -13.57 -4.75
C VAL A 292 3.90 -13.93 -3.46
N THR A 293 4.43 -14.91 -2.73
CA THR A 293 3.97 -15.28 -1.39
C THR A 293 5.04 -14.90 -0.35
N LYS A 294 4.76 -13.95 0.52
CA LYS A 294 5.60 -13.66 1.70
C LYS A 294 5.05 -14.39 2.92
N TYR A 295 5.92 -14.91 3.77
CA TYR A 295 5.54 -15.64 4.97
C TYR A 295 6.40 -15.25 6.17
N ASN A 296 5.85 -15.43 7.37
CA ASN A 296 6.55 -15.23 8.63
C ASN A 296 6.41 -16.52 9.46
N SER A 297 7.54 -17.19 9.74
CA SER A 297 7.56 -18.51 10.38
C SER A 297 7.28 -18.46 11.88
N GLU A 298 7.43 -17.31 12.53
CA GLU A 298 7.19 -17.13 13.97
C GLU A 298 5.70 -16.93 14.25
N THR A 299 5.01 -16.15 13.41
CA THR A 299 3.57 -15.86 13.53
C THR A 299 2.69 -16.83 12.73
N GLY A 300 3.26 -17.53 11.76
CA GLY A 300 2.52 -18.35 10.79
C GLY A 300 1.70 -17.53 9.79
N LEU A 301 2.03 -16.25 9.59
CA LEU A 301 1.40 -15.42 8.56
C LEU A 301 1.85 -15.88 7.17
N VAL A 302 0.91 -15.97 6.22
CA VAL A 302 1.18 -16.28 4.80
C VAL A 302 0.37 -15.35 3.89
N TRP A 303 0.99 -14.26 3.45
CA TRP A 303 0.37 -13.29 2.53
C TRP A 303 0.80 -13.57 1.10
N ARG A 304 -0.15 -13.92 0.24
CA ARG A 304 0.05 -14.09 -1.22
C ARG A 304 -0.56 -12.94 -2.00
N GLU A 305 0.27 -12.26 -2.78
CA GLU A 305 -0.15 -11.39 -3.87
C GLU A 305 -0.11 -12.15 -5.19
N TYR A 306 -1.08 -11.88 -6.06
CA TYR A 306 -1.18 -12.49 -7.38
C TYR A 306 -0.88 -11.47 -8.46
N ASN A 307 -0.20 -11.92 -9.51
CA ASN A 307 0.00 -11.18 -10.76
C ASN A 307 -1.26 -11.20 -11.63
#